data_AF-A0AAD8AIG2-F1
#
_entry.id   AF-A0AAD8AIG2-F1
#
_cell.length_a   1.000
_cell.length_b   1.000
_cell.length_c   1.000
_cell.angle_alpha   90.00
_cell.angle_beta   90.00
_cell.angle_gamma   90.00
#
_symmetry.space_group_name_H-M   'P 1'
#
loop_
_entity.id
_entity.type
_entity.pdbx_description
1 polymer ?
#
loop_
_entity_poly.entity_id
_entity_poly.type
_entity_poly.pdbx_seq_one_letter_code
_entity_poly.pdbx_strand_id
1 'polypeptide(L)' 'SHCHCDDAFYECLKEANTLVSSKLGNVYFNVLSPQCFKKEYPVIGCEDKLE' A
#
# COMPACT_ATOMS: atom_id res chain seq x y z
N SER A 1 5.77 5.75 4.02
CA SER A 1 5.31 5.97 5.41
C SER A 1 5.69 4.79 6.29
N HIS A 2 5.33 4.77 7.58
CA HIS A 2 5.24 3.47 8.27
C HIS A 2 4.22 2.59 7.54
N CYS A 3 4.54 1.33 7.21
CA CYS A 3 3.64 0.46 6.44
C CYS A 3 2.24 0.34 7.07
N HIS A 4 2.17 0.24 8.39
CA HIS A 4 0.89 0.24 9.13
C HIS A 4 -0.01 1.45 8.81
N CYS A 5 0.57 2.64 8.61
CA CYS A 5 -0.20 3.81 8.23
C CYS A 5 -0.69 3.74 6.77
N ASP A 6 0.14 3.22 5.86
CA ASP A 6 -0.26 3.05 4.46
C ASP A 6 -1.34 1.97 4.33
N ASP A 7 -1.26 0.88 5.10
CA ASP A 7 -2.29 -0.18 5.17
C ASP A 7 -3.63 0.36 5.71
N ALA A 8 -3.59 1.10 6.81
CA ALA A 8 -4.80 1.73 7.38
C ALA A 8 -5.41 2.77 6.42
N PHE A 9 -4.57 3.52 5.70
CA PHE A 9 -5.05 4.47 4.71
C PHE A 9 -5.71 3.77 3.53
N TYR A 10 -5.14 2.66 3.06
CA TYR A 10 -5.72 1.85 1.98
C TYR A 10 -7.12 1.33 2.35
N GLU A 11 -7.29 0.77 3.55
CA GLU A 11 -8.60 0.29 4.02
C GLU A 11 -9.59 1.44 4.22
N CYS A 12 -9.15 2.58 4.79
CA CYS A 12 -9.99 3.77 4.92
C CYS A 12 -10.53 4.26 3.56
N LEU A 13 -9.69 4.27 2.52
CA LEU A 13 -10.11 4.67 1.17
C LEU A 13 -11.11 3.69 0.55
N LYS A 14 -10.94 2.39 0.81
CA LYS A 14 -11.89 1.35 0.39
C LYS A 14 -13.23 1.48 1.09
N GLU A 15 -13.23 1.61 2.41
CA GLU A 15 -14.43 1.75 3.24
C GLU A 15 -15.21 3.01 2.88
N ALA A 16 -14.52 4.12 2.57
CA ALA A 16 -15.17 5.35 2.13
C ALA A 16 -16.00 5.17 0.85
N ASN A 17 -15.60 4.24 -0.04
CA ASN A 17 -16.36 3.81 -1.22
C ASN A 17 -16.93 4.97 -2.08
N THR A 18 -16.10 6.01 -2.32
CA THR A 18 -16.45 7.15 -3.18
C THR A 18 -15.60 7.16 -4.45
N LEU A 19 -16.04 7.91 -5.47
CA LEU A 19 -15.24 8.12 -6.67
C LEU A 19 -13.90 8.80 -6.36
N VAL A 20 -13.90 9.73 -5.41
CA VAL A 20 -12.68 10.45 -4.99
C VAL A 20 -11.73 9.52 -4.25
N SER A 21 -12.22 8.73 -3.29
CA SER A 21 -11.37 7.79 -2.54
C SER A 21 -10.79 6.70 -3.44
N SER A 22 -11.57 6.20 -4.40
CA SER A 22 -11.11 5.23 -5.40
C SER A 22 -9.99 5.81 -6.28
N LYS A 23 -10.16 7.05 -6.77
CA LYS A 23 -9.14 7.71 -7.60
C LYS A 23 -7.89 8.04 -6.81
N LEU A 24 -8.05 8.52 -5.57
CA LEU A 24 -6.92 8.82 -4.68
C LEU A 24 -6.13 7.56 -4.34
N GLY A 25 -6.82 6.45 -4.03
CA GLY A 25 -6.18 5.16 -3.77
C GLY A 25 -5.42 4.64 -4.99
N ASN A 26 -6.01 4.72 -6.19
CA ASN A 26 -5.32 4.30 -7.41
C ASN A 26 -4.05 5.13 -7.66
N VAL A 27 -4.14 6.46 -7.54
CA VAL A 27 -2.97 7.33 -7.74
C VAL A 27 -1.89 7.05 -6.70
N TYR A 28 -2.25 6.94 -5.41
CA TYR A 28 -1.26 6.73 -4.35
C TYR A 28 -0.61 5.35 -4.45
N PHE A 29 -1.39 4.28 -4.51
CA PHE A 29 -0.86 2.91 -4.38
C PHE A 29 -0.36 2.29 -5.70
N ASN A 30 -0.93 2.67 -6.85
CA ASN A 30 -0.58 2.06 -8.14
C ASN A 30 0.26 2.97 -9.04
N VAL A 31 -0.01 4.27 -9.08
CA VAL A 31 0.72 5.20 -9.96
C VAL A 31 1.99 5.71 -9.30
N LEU A 32 1.86 6.26 -8.09
CA LEU A 32 3.01 6.75 -7.33
C LEU A 32 3.76 5.61 -6.64
N SER A 33 3.02 4.60 -6.17
CA SER A 33 3.53 3.39 -5.52
C SER A 33 4.71 3.65 -4.57
N PRO A 34 4.54 4.54 -3.57
CA PRO A 34 5.61 4.86 -2.64
C PRO A 34 5.97 3.63 -1.80
N GLN A 35 7.27 3.47 -1.54
CA GLN A 35 7.73 2.45 -0.60
C GLN A 35 7.40 2.85 0.84
N CYS A 36 7.04 1.87 1.65
CA CYS A 36 6.83 2.03 3.10
C CYS A 36 7.96 1.35 3.89
N PHE A 37 8.09 1.73 5.15
CA PHE A 37 9.08 1.13 6.06
C PHE A 37 8.39 0.54 7.29
N LYS A 38 8.94 -0.56 7.80
CA LYS A 38 8.54 -1.19 9.05
C LYS A 38 9.74 -1.84 9.71
N LYS A 39 9.65 -2.05 11.03
CA LYS A 39 10.64 -2.87 11.74
C LYS A 39 10.40 -4.33 11.35
N GLU A 40 11.37 -4.90 10.64
CA GLU A 40 11.32 -6.26 10.11
C GLU A 40 12.72 -6.88 10.18
N TYR A 41 12.81 -8.21 10.11
CA TYR A 41 14.08 -8.89 9.90
C TYR A 41 14.70 -8.55 8.53
N PRO A 42 16.03 -8.67 8.35
CA PRO A 42 16.66 -8.42 7.06
C PRO A 42 16.07 -9.32 5.96
N VAL A 43 15.68 -8.71 4.84
CA VAL A 43 15.25 -9.44 3.65
C VAL A 43 16.50 -10.04 2.98
N ILE A 44 16.58 -11.38 2.95
CA ILE A 44 17.73 -12.12 2.38
C ILE A 44 17.50 -12.57 0.93
N GLY A 45 16.30 -12.38 0.41
CA GLY A 45 15.92 -12.73 -0.96
C GLY A 45 14.45 -12.40 -1.20
N CYS A 46 14.08 -12.34 -2.48
CA CYS A 46 12.70 -12.29 -2.92
C CYS A 46 12.38 -13.61 -3.61
N GLU A 47 11.23 -14.21 -3.29
CA GLU A 47 10.66 -15.28 -4.07
C GLU A 47 9.63 -14.66 -5.02
N ASP A 48 9.81 -14.88 -6.32
CA ASP A 48 8.75 -14.58 -7.27
C ASP A 48 7.57 -15.50 -6.95
N LYS A 49 6.41 -14.92 -6.65
CA LYS A 49 5.19 -15.71 -6.51
C LYS A 49 4.93 -16.34 -7.88
N LEU A 50 5.05 -17.67 -7.99
CA LEU A 50 4.56 -18.37 -9.19
C LEU A 50 3.08 -18.01 -9.38
N GLU A 51 2.76 -17.46 -10.54
CA GLU A 51 1.39 -17.30 -11.04
C GLU A 51 0.74 -18.66 -11.33
#